data_AF-A0ABD5UG79-F1
#
_entry.id   AF-A0ABD5UG79-F1
#
_cell.length_a   1.000
_cell.length_b   1.000
_cell.length_c   1.000
_cell.angle_alpha   90.00
_cell.angle_beta   90.00
_cell.angle_gamma   90.00
#
_symmetry.space_group_name_H-M   'P 1'
#
loop_
_entity.id
_entity.type
_entity.pdbx_description
1 polymer ?
#
loop_
_entity_poly.entity_id
_entity_poly.type
_entity_poly.pdbx_seq_one_letter_code
_entity_poly.pdbx_strand_id
1 'polypeptide(L)'
;MCQKQSNEQSLDSRKRVSECIESNVCPECQGQIIQKGNGGESACEGCGLIFKESRVDHGPEWRAFTSEERDEKSRVGSPTTHLMHDKGLSTTIGWRDKDAYGQAVPDRKRAQLQRLRMWDERFRAKDSYERNLKQALGEINRMASALGLPKSVRETAGILYKRAVEKDLLPGRSIEGMSTASLYAAARQHGTPRPLTEFSDVSRVKKIRVQRAYRYLSRELGLEIEPQNPTQYLPQFASSLDVSDEAERRSRELLEVATDNGVHSGKNPAGLAAAALYAATHLTNEQLTQETVSEIAHVSQVTIQNRYQELLEVYEKHA
;
A
#
# COMPACT_ATOMS: atom_id res chain seq x y z
N MET A 1 -27.12 2.68 59.40
CA MET A 1 -27.53 2.10 58.10
C MET A 1 -27.61 3.11 56.95
N CYS A 2 -27.71 4.43 57.20
CA CYS A 2 -27.77 5.44 56.11
C CYS A 2 -26.49 5.64 55.28
N GLN A 3 -25.29 5.40 55.81
CA GLN A 3 -24.04 5.65 55.07
C GLN A 3 -23.69 4.57 54.02
N LYS A 4 -24.28 3.37 54.10
CA LYS A 4 -24.05 2.30 53.11
C LYS A 4 -24.90 2.52 51.83
N GLN A 5 -26.13 3.00 51.98
CA GLN A 5 -27.03 3.27 50.85
C GLN A 5 -26.55 4.43 49.96
N SER A 6 -25.95 5.47 50.54
CA SER A 6 -25.38 6.59 49.78
C SER A 6 -24.16 6.19 48.94
N ASN A 7 -23.40 5.16 49.36
CA ASN A 7 -22.18 4.74 48.67
C ASN A 7 -22.50 3.81 47.48
N GLU A 8 -23.52 2.96 47.61
CA GLU A 8 -24.02 2.09 46.52
C GLU A 8 -24.65 2.88 45.36
N GLN A 9 -25.38 3.96 45.65
CA GLN A 9 -25.92 4.87 44.61
C GLN A 9 -24.83 5.62 43.82
N SER A 10 -23.66 5.87 44.43
CA SER A 10 -22.54 6.57 43.77
C SER A 10 -21.72 5.66 42.84
N LEU A 11 -21.74 4.35 43.07
CA LEU A 11 -21.05 3.35 42.24
C LEU A 11 -21.89 2.96 41.01
N ASP A 12 -23.21 2.92 41.15
CA ASP A 12 -24.14 2.59 40.06
C ASP A 12 -24.27 3.73 39.04
N SER A 13 -24.24 4.99 39.51
CA SER A 13 -24.18 6.17 38.64
C SER A 13 -22.86 6.26 37.86
N ARG A 14 -21.72 5.92 38.48
CA ARG A 14 -20.41 5.85 37.78
C ARG A 14 -20.36 4.75 36.72
N LYS A 15 -21.00 3.60 36.96
CA LYS A 15 -21.12 2.51 35.98
C LYS A 15 -21.98 2.90 34.77
N ARG A 16 -23.14 3.53 34.99
CA ARG A 16 -23.98 4.05 33.91
C ARG A 16 -23.26 5.10 33.07
N VAL A 17 -22.51 6.00 33.70
CA VAL A 17 -21.68 6.98 32.97
C VAL A 17 -20.59 6.29 32.15
N SER A 18 -19.97 5.21 32.64
CA SER A 18 -18.96 4.47 31.85
C SER A 18 -19.53 3.72 30.64
N GLU A 19 -20.72 3.11 30.76
CA GLU A 19 -21.38 2.44 29.62
C GLU A 19 -21.86 3.44 28.55
N CYS A 20 -22.35 4.61 28.97
CA CYS A 20 -22.77 5.66 28.03
C CYS A 20 -21.60 6.24 27.21
N ILE A 21 -20.38 6.28 27.78
CA ILE A 21 -19.16 6.78 27.11
C ILE A 21 -18.77 5.92 25.90
N GLU A 22 -19.04 4.61 25.91
CA GLU A 22 -18.74 3.72 24.77
C GLU A 22 -19.80 3.81 23.68
N SER A 23 -21.04 4.16 24.02
CA SER A 23 -22.18 4.20 23.10
C SER A 23 -22.37 5.53 22.34
N ASN A 24 -21.62 6.60 22.67
CA ASN A 24 -21.78 7.95 22.08
C ASN A 24 -23.20 8.55 22.21
N VAL A 25 -23.95 8.16 23.24
CA VAL A 25 -25.33 8.60 23.50
C VAL A 25 -25.42 9.37 24.80
N CYS A 26 -26.13 10.50 24.80
CA CYS A 26 -26.33 11.33 25.99
C CYS A 26 -27.14 10.63 27.10
N PRO A 27 -26.68 10.57 28.36
CA PRO A 27 -27.44 9.94 29.46
C PRO A 27 -28.70 10.73 29.83
N GLU A 28 -28.73 12.03 29.55
CA GLU A 28 -29.83 12.93 29.94
C GLU A 28 -30.94 12.99 28.88
N CYS A 29 -30.58 13.03 27.60
CA CYS A 29 -31.56 13.22 26.53
C CYS A 29 -31.48 12.20 25.39
N GLN A 30 -30.61 11.20 25.50
CA GLN A 30 -30.32 10.21 24.44
C GLN A 30 -29.90 10.82 23.09
N GLY A 31 -29.54 12.11 23.09
CA GLY A 31 -29.07 12.82 21.91
C GLY A 31 -27.66 12.44 21.50
N GLN A 32 -27.33 12.73 20.24
CA GLN A 32 -26.01 12.49 19.66
C GLN A 32 -24.95 13.43 20.28
N ILE A 33 -23.77 12.87 20.55
CA ILE A 33 -22.61 13.61 21.01
C ILE A 33 -21.79 14.03 19.78
N ILE A 34 -21.56 15.33 19.65
CA ILE A 34 -20.75 15.93 18.58
C ILE A 34 -19.47 16.53 19.17
N GLN A 35 -18.41 16.55 18.37
CA GLN A 35 -17.17 17.25 18.75
C GLN A 35 -17.28 18.72 18.34
N LYS A 36 -17.09 19.64 19.30
CA LYS A 36 -17.06 21.08 19.02
C LYS A 36 -15.62 21.57 18.88
N GLY A 37 -15.25 21.91 17.64
CA GLY A 37 -14.00 22.60 17.32
C GLY A 37 -12.71 21.80 17.56
N ASN A 38 -11.57 22.49 17.42
CA ASN A 38 -10.24 21.90 17.60
C ASN A 38 -9.85 21.66 19.08
N GLY A 39 -10.70 22.08 20.03
CA GLY A 39 -10.42 22.03 21.48
C GLY A 39 -10.67 20.68 22.15
N GLY A 40 -11.13 19.66 21.40
CA GLY A 40 -11.32 18.31 21.94
C GLY A 40 -12.56 18.12 22.81
N GLU A 41 -13.38 19.15 22.98
CA GLU A 41 -14.63 19.09 23.73
C GLU A 41 -15.69 18.30 22.97
N SER A 42 -16.30 17.32 23.64
CA SER A 42 -17.42 16.55 23.09
C SER A 42 -18.68 16.89 23.87
N ALA A 43 -19.68 17.42 23.17
CA ALA A 43 -20.92 17.92 23.76
C ALA A 43 -22.14 17.29 23.08
N CYS A 44 -23.21 17.07 23.84
CA CYS A 44 -24.49 16.68 23.26
C CYS A 44 -25.10 17.85 22.49
N GLU A 45 -25.55 17.60 21.25
CA GLU A 45 -26.20 18.63 20.43
C GLU A 45 -27.55 19.08 21.01
N GLY A 46 -28.32 18.14 21.59
CA GLY A 46 -29.68 18.40 22.07
C GLY A 46 -29.77 19.12 23.41
N CYS A 47 -28.92 18.76 24.39
CA CYS A 47 -28.98 19.32 25.75
C CYS A 47 -27.75 20.15 26.16
N GLY A 48 -26.71 20.18 25.33
CA GLY A 48 -25.48 20.93 25.62
C GLY A 48 -24.59 20.29 26.71
N LEU A 49 -24.92 19.10 27.22
CA LEU A 49 -24.11 18.39 28.20
C LEU A 49 -22.71 18.10 27.65
N ILE A 50 -21.68 18.58 28.35
CA ILE A 50 -20.27 18.33 28.01
C ILE A 50 -19.86 16.99 28.63
N PHE A 51 -19.38 16.07 27.78
CA PHE A 51 -18.98 14.73 28.19
C PHE A 51 -17.49 14.59 28.48
N LYS A 52 -16.66 15.31 27.72
CA LYS A 52 -15.21 15.32 27.85
C LYS A 52 -14.74 16.75 27.60
N GLU A 53 -14.21 17.39 28.64
CA GLU A 53 -13.67 18.77 28.57
C GLU A 53 -12.23 18.81 28.04
N SER A 54 -11.48 17.72 28.13
CA SER A 54 -10.07 17.68 27.75
C SER A 54 -9.69 16.32 27.17
N ARG A 55 -9.95 16.14 25.87
CA ARG A 55 -9.36 15.01 25.15
C ARG A 55 -7.88 15.32 24.93
N VAL A 56 -7.00 14.47 25.45
CA VAL A 56 -5.58 14.54 25.12
C VAL A 56 -5.44 14.30 23.62
N ASP A 57 -4.94 15.30 22.90
CA ASP A 57 -4.58 15.12 21.50
C ASP A 57 -3.34 14.22 21.44
N HIS A 58 -3.49 13.03 20.86
CA HIS A 58 -2.38 12.11 20.61
C HIS A 58 -1.65 12.42 19.29
N GLY A 59 -2.08 13.48 18.59
CA GLY A 59 -1.43 14.02 17.42
C GLY A 59 -0.11 14.72 17.76
N PRO A 60 0.65 15.12 16.73
CA PRO A 60 1.91 15.83 16.93
C PRO A 60 1.65 17.19 17.58
N GLU A 61 2.21 17.44 18.77
CA GLU A 61 2.14 18.74 19.44
C GLU A 61 2.82 19.86 18.63
N TRP A 62 3.75 19.50 17.75
CA TRP A 62 4.55 20.43 16.97
C TRP A 62 3.93 20.73 15.61
N ARG A 63 3.93 22.02 15.26
CA ARG A 63 3.72 22.48 13.89
C ARG A 63 5.06 22.45 13.16
N ALA A 64 5.15 21.57 12.16
CA ALA A 64 6.27 21.49 11.24
C ALA A 64 5.76 21.67 9.81
N PHE A 65 6.43 22.51 9.04
CA PHE A 65 6.08 22.79 7.65
C PHE A 65 6.93 22.00 6.66
N THR A 66 8.08 21.48 7.11
CA THR A 66 8.99 20.64 6.35
C THR A 66 9.17 19.28 7.03
N SER A 67 9.64 18.28 6.28
CA SER A 67 9.96 16.96 6.82
C SER A 67 11.10 17.01 7.83
N GLU A 68 12.11 17.85 7.60
CA GLU A 68 13.28 18.00 8.46
C GLU A 68 12.89 18.60 9.82
N GLU A 69 12.10 19.67 9.81
CA GLU A 69 11.57 20.24 11.06
C GLU A 69 10.71 19.24 11.83
N ARG A 70 9.99 18.37 11.11
CA ARG A 70 9.13 17.35 11.73
C ARG A 70 9.97 16.30 12.46
N ASP A 71 11.07 15.89 11.86
CA ASP A 71 11.99 14.91 12.43
C ASP A 71 12.76 15.49 13.62
N GLU A 72 13.21 16.75 13.53
CA GLU A 72 13.92 17.43 14.63
C GLU A 72 13.02 17.73 15.84
N LYS A 73 11.79 18.17 15.60
CA LYS A 73 10.82 18.48 16.67
C LYS A 73 10.21 17.20 17.25
N SER A 74 10.42 16.04 16.63
CA SER A 74 9.86 14.80 17.12
C SER A 74 10.46 14.37 18.45
N ARG A 75 9.63 14.33 19.50
CA ARG A 75 10.01 13.75 20.80
C ARG A 75 10.21 12.23 20.73
N VAL A 76 9.64 11.58 19.72
CA VAL A 76 9.68 10.13 19.51
C VAL A 76 10.51 9.78 18.27
N GLY A 77 10.98 8.54 18.20
CA GLY A 77 11.68 8.02 17.01
C GLY A 77 10.79 7.92 15.77
N SER A 78 11.31 7.28 14.73
CA SER A 78 10.59 7.09 13.47
C SER A 78 9.25 6.36 13.65
N PRO A 79 8.23 6.64 12.82
CA PRO A 79 6.95 5.92 12.84
C PRO A 79 7.12 4.43 12.58
N THR A 80 6.25 3.62 13.17
CA THR A 80 6.22 2.17 12.92
C THR A 80 5.85 1.87 11.46
N THR A 81 6.46 0.85 10.86
CA THR A 81 6.22 0.48 9.45
C THR A 81 6.09 -1.03 9.30
N HIS A 82 5.21 -1.50 8.41
CA HIS A 82 5.10 -2.92 8.08
C HIS A 82 6.25 -3.41 7.19
N LEU A 83 7.10 -2.50 6.71
CA LEU A 83 8.29 -2.78 5.91
C LEU A 83 9.49 -3.22 6.73
N MET A 84 9.39 -3.19 8.06
CA MET A 84 10.38 -3.76 8.96
C MET A 84 9.81 -4.97 9.69
N HIS A 85 10.64 -5.99 9.89
CA HIS A 85 10.29 -7.24 10.57
C HIS A 85 9.63 -6.99 11.94
N ASP A 86 10.26 -6.15 12.75
CA ASP A 86 9.90 -5.72 14.10
C ASP A 86 9.09 -4.41 14.14
N LYS A 87 8.58 -3.97 12.99
CA LYS A 87 7.90 -2.69 12.81
C LYS A 87 8.72 -1.44 13.11
N GLY A 88 10.05 -1.54 13.17
CA GLY A 88 10.95 -0.40 13.44
C GLY A 88 11.16 -0.11 14.92
N LEU A 89 10.96 -1.10 15.78
CA LEU A 89 11.20 -0.99 17.23
C LEU A 89 12.70 -1.09 17.59
N SER A 90 13.49 -1.78 16.77
CA SER A 90 14.92 -1.93 16.97
C SER A 90 15.72 -0.75 16.42
N THR A 91 16.77 -0.40 17.15
CA THR A 91 17.76 0.58 16.71
C THR A 91 18.87 -0.10 15.90
N THR A 92 19.55 0.66 15.04
CA THR A 92 20.74 0.19 14.32
C THR A 92 21.95 1.01 14.73
N ILE A 93 23.04 0.34 15.11
CA ILE A 93 24.33 1.04 15.30
C ILE A 93 24.86 1.44 13.91
N GLY A 94 24.87 2.75 13.65
CA GLY A 94 25.29 3.32 12.37
C GLY A 94 26.70 2.88 11.95
N TRP A 95 26.90 2.70 10.64
CA TRP A 95 28.19 2.28 10.06
C TRP A 95 29.25 3.39 10.07
N ARG A 96 28.81 4.65 10.16
CA ARG A 96 29.70 5.81 10.19
C ARG A 96 30.48 5.75 11.50
N ASP A 97 31.79 5.59 11.43
CA ASP A 97 32.71 5.60 12.59
C ASP A 97 32.91 7.04 13.09
N LYS A 98 31.80 7.72 13.36
CA LYS A 98 31.72 9.09 13.87
C LYS A 98 30.87 9.12 15.12
N ASP A 99 31.23 9.97 16.06
CA ASP A 99 30.43 10.22 17.27
C ASP A 99 29.26 11.18 17.00
N ALA A 100 28.49 11.49 18.05
CA ALA A 100 27.33 12.39 17.97
C ALA A 100 27.69 13.83 17.54
N TYR A 101 28.94 14.25 17.74
CA TYR A 101 29.45 15.56 17.33
C TYR A 101 30.12 15.51 15.94
N GLY A 102 30.08 14.35 15.27
CA GLY A 102 30.64 14.15 13.92
C GLY A 102 32.15 13.86 13.89
N GLN A 103 32.79 13.71 15.05
CA GLN A 103 34.23 13.46 15.15
C GLN A 103 34.54 11.97 14.95
N ALA A 104 35.67 11.69 14.29
CA ALA A 104 36.07 10.32 13.96
C ALA A 104 36.37 9.51 15.23
N VAL A 105 35.83 8.29 15.29
CA VAL A 105 36.04 7.39 16.42
C VAL A 105 37.50 6.91 16.42
N PRO A 106 38.20 6.89 17.58
CA PRO A 106 39.56 6.36 17.68
C PRO A 106 39.67 4.88 17.29
N ASP A 107 40.79 4.45 16.72
CA ASP A 107 41.01 3.08 16.22
C ASP A 107 40.69 1.99 17.25
N ARG A 108 41.12 2.18 18.50
CA ARG A 108 40.85 1.25 19.61
C ARG A 108 39.34 1.05 19.85
N LYS A 109 38.53 2.10 19.68
CA LYS A 109 37.08 2.05 19.84
C LYS A 109 36.38 1.53 18.59
N ARG A 110 36.95 1.68 17.38
CA ARG A 110 36.39 1.12 16.14
C ARG A 110 36.25 -0.39 16.20
N ALA A 111 37.29 -1.09 16.68
CA ALA A 111 37.22 -2.54 16.85
C ALA A 111 36.10 -2.97 17.82
N GLN A 112 35.86 -2.19 18.88
CA GLN A 112 34.74 -2.42 19.79
C GLN A 112 33.38 -2.18 19.10
N LEU A 113 33.23 -1.07 18.35
CA LEU A 113 32.00 -0.78 17.60
C LEU A 113 31.71 -1.83 16.54
N GLN A 114 32.72 -2.33 15.82
CA GLN A 114 32.54 -3.43 14.86
C GLN A 114 31.98 -4.69 15.54
N ARG A 115 32.50 -5.05 16.73
CA ARG A 115 31.95 -6.15 17.52
C ARG A 115 30.51 -5.86 17.97
N LEU A 116 30.22 -4.66 18.45
CA LEU A 116 28.86 -4.27 18.85
C LEU A 116 27.87 -4.33 17.68
N ARG A 117 28.24 -3.82 16.50
CA ARG A 117 27.43 -3.91 15.27
C ARG A 117 27.16 -5.36 14.88
N MET A 118 28.17 -6.22 14.98
CA MET A 118 28.02 -7.64 14.70
C MET A 118 27.03 -8.32 15.66
N TRP A 119 27.12 -8.01 16.95
CA TRP A 119 26.17 -8.53 17.94
C TRP A 119 24.77 -7.98 17.74
N ASP A 120 24.63 -6.67 17.54
CA ASP A 120 23.35 -5.99 17.25
C ASP A 120 22.64 -6.61 16.04
N GLU A 121 23.36 -6.81 14.93
CA GLU A 121 22.82 -7.44 13.73
C GLU A 121 22.38 -8.90 13.95
N ARG A 122 23.13 -9.66 14.77
CA ARG A 122 22.78 -11.04 15.13
C ARG A 122 21.56 -11.12 16.05
N PHE A 123 21.44 -10.20 17.01
CA PHE A 123 20.34 -10.19 17.96
C PHE A 123 19.04 -9.62 17.41
N ARG A 124 19.08 -8.86 16.31
CA ARG A 124 17.88 -8.30 15.69
C ARG A 124 16.96 -9.33 15.05
N ALA A 125 17.46 -10.50 14.65
CA ALA A 125 16.62 -11.54 14.06
C ALA A 125 16.82 -12.84 14.85
N LYS A 126 16.16 -12.91 16.02
CA LYS A 126 16.34 -14.00 16.99
C LYS A 126 15.80 -15.31 16.42
N ASP A 127 14.64 -15.23 15.77
CA ASP A 127 13.90 -16.40 15.29
C ASP A 127 13.98 -16.57 13.77
N SER A 128 13.71 -17.79 13.30
CA SER A 128 13.57 -18.09 11.87
C SER A 128 12.47 -17.24 11.22
N TYR A 129 11.39 -16.96 11.96
CA TYR A 129 10.30 -16.08 11.57
C TYR A 129 10.79 -14.66 11.23
N GLU A 130 11.55 -14.04 12.13
CA GLU A 130 12.06 -12.67 11.94
C GLU A 130 13.09 -12.59 10.81
N ARG A 131 13.97 -13.60 10.70
CA ARG A 131 14.94 -13.69 9.60
C ARG A 131 14.25 -13.78 8.25
N ASN A 132 13.18 -14.57 8.16
CA ASN A 132 12.36 -14.67 6.96
C ASN A 132 11.73 -13.32 6.60
N LEU A 133 11.08 -12.65 7.57
CA LEU A 133 10.48 -11.33 7.34
C LEU A 133 11.51 -10.29 6.92
N LYS A 134 12.69 -10.27 7.55
CA LYS A 134 13.77 -9.34 7.19
C LYS A 134 14.21 -9.52 5.74
N GLN A 135 14.39 -10.76 5.29
CA GLN A 135 14.73 -11.07 3.91
C GLN A 135 13.59 -10.66 2.95
N ALA A 136 12.36 -11.09 3.25
CA ALA A 136 11.21 -10.88 2.38
C ALA A 136 10.84 -9.42 2.20
N LEU A 137 10.82 -8.64 3.29
CA LEU A 137 10.51 -7.22 3.28
C LEU A 137 11.64 -6.41 2.62
N GLY A 138 12.89 -6.88 2.73
CA GLY A 138 14.01 -6.37 1.94
C GLY A 138 13.80 -6.55 0.45
N GLU A 139 13.38 -7.74 0.00
CA GLU A 139 13.06 -8.01 -1.41
C GLU A 139 11.86 -7.19 -1.90
N ILE A 140 10.80 -7.06 -1.09
CA ILE A 140 9.65 -6.20 -1.41
C ILE A 140 10.10 -4.75 -1.62
N ASN A 141 10.92 -4.20 -0.73
CA ASN A 141 11.42 -2.83 -0.86
C ASN A 141 12.32 -2.65 -2.09
N ARG A 142 13.18 -3.63 -2.38
CA ARG A 142 14.03 -3.62 -3.58
C ARG A 142 13.18 -3.59 -4.85
N MET A 143 12.25 -4.52 -4.99
CA MET A 143 11.38 -4.63 -6.17
C MET A 143 10.47 -3.41 -6.32
N ALA A 144 9.86 -2.94 -5.23
CA ALA A 144 9.00 -1.76 -5.27
C ALA A 144 9.76 -0.48 -5.62
N SER A 145 11.03 -0.37 -5.23
CA SER A 145 11.88 0.75 -5.64
C SER A 145 12.22 0.68 -7.12
N ALA A 146 12.54 -0.51 -7.64
CA ALA A 146 12.80 -0.71 -9.07
C ALA A 146 11.58 -0.39 -9.95
N LEU A 147 10.37 -0.68 -9.47
CA LEU A 147 9.11 -0.42 -10.19
C LEU A 147 8.51 0.97 -9.94
N GLY A 148 9.16 1.81 -9.11
CA GLY A 148 8.65 3.13 -8.75
C GLY A 148 7.34 3.12 -7.96
N LEU A 149 7.02 2.03 -7.25
CA LEU A 149 5.76 1.89 -6.52
C LEU A 149 5.72 2.79 -5.26
N PRO A 150 4.57 3.42 -4.96
CA PRO A 150 4.44 4.34 -3.83
C PRO A 150 4.51 3.60 -2.48
N LYS A 151 4.84 4.32 -1.41
CA LYS A 151 5.01 3.74 -0.06
C LYS A 151 3.76 3.01 0.43
N SER A 152 2.55 3.49 0.11
CA SER A 152 1.28 2.85 0.47
C SER A 152 1.17 1.41 -0.05
N VAL A 153 1.57 1.18 -1.30
CA VAL A 153 1.61 -0.15 -1.93
C VAL A 153 2.63 -1.04 -1.23
N ARG A 154 3.80 -0.49 -0.89
CA ARG A 154 4.86 -1.23 -0.17
C ARG A 154 4.37 -1.70 1.20
N GLU A 155 3.79 -0.79 1.99
CA GLU A 155 3.25 -1.10 3.32
C GLU A 155 2.19 -2.20 3.24
N THR A 156 1.29 -2.11 2.26
CA THR A 156 0.25 -3.12 2.03
C THR A 156 0.85 -4.47 1.65
N ALA A 157 1.87 -4.49 0.79
CA ALA A 157 2.61 -5.71 0.46
C ALA A 157 3.26 -6.35 1.71
N GLY A 158 3.81 -5.53 2.60
CA GLY A 158 4.34 -5.98 3.89
C GLY A 158 3.27 -6.59 4.80
N ILE A 159 2.08 -5.99 4.86
CA ILE A 159 0.92 -6.55 5.59
C ILE A 159 0.50 -7.89 4.99
N LEU A 160 0.34 -7.99 3.67
CA LEU A 160 -0.04 -9.22 2.98
C LEU A 160 0.98 -10.34 3.23
N TYR A 161 2.27 -10.01 3.18
CA TYR A 161 3.33 -10.98 3.45
C TYR A 161 3.29 -11.45 4.92
N LYS A 162 3.17 -10.54 5.89
CA LYS A 162 3.06 -10.89 7.31
C LYS A 162 1.86 -11.79 7.59
N ARG A 163 0.68 -11.46 7.04
CA ARG A 163 -0.52 -12.30 7.10
C ARG A 163 -0.27 -13.69 6.51
N ALA A 164 0.52 -13.79 5.43
CA ALA A 164 0.87 -15.08 4.84
C ALA A 164 1.78 -15.90 5.75
N VAL A 165 2.73 -15.27 6.46
CA VAL A 165 3.60 -15.96 7.42
C VAL A 165 2.79 -16.42 8.64
N GLU A 166 1.91 -15.57 9.17
CA GLU A 166 1.03 -15.87 10.31
C GLU A 166 0.11 -17.06 10.04
N LYS A 167 -0.33 -17.23 8.79
CA LYS A 167 -1.14 -18.38 8.33
C LYS A 167 -0.31 -19.58 7.85
N ASP A 168 1.00 -19.59 8.07
CA ASP A 168 1.92 -20.67 7.64
C ASP A 168 1.84 -21.02 6.15
N LEU A 169 1.75 -20.00 5.29
CA LEU A 169 1.62 -20.15 3.83
C LEU A 169 2.96 -20.28 3.09
N LEU A 170 4.09 -20.21 3.79
CA LEU A 170 5.43 -20.18 3.19
C LEU A 170 6.11 -21.55 2.98
N PRO A 171 5.89 -22.60 3.79
CA PRO A 171 6.61 -23.86 3.65
C PRO A 171 6.55 -24.43 2.22
N GLY A 172 7.72 -24.80 1.68
CA GLY A 172 7.86 -25.34 0.31
C GLY A 172 7.76 -24.31 -0.82
N ARG A 173 7.68 -23.00 -0.51
CA ARG A 173 7.60 -21.92 -1.49
C ARG A 173 8.81 -21.00 -1.44
N SER A 174 9.11 -20.36 -2.56
CA SER A 174 10.17 -19.34 -2.62
C SER A 174 9.74 -18.10 -1.86
N ILE A 175 10.59 -17.64 -0.93
CA ILE A 175 10.43 -16.36 -0.22
C ILE A 175 10.23 -15.23 -1.22
N GLU A 176 11.12 -15.13 -2.21
CA GLU A 176 11.06 -14.12 -3.25
C GLU A 176 9.78 -14.23 -4.09
N GLY A 177 9.38 -15.44 -4.48
CA GLY A 177 8.11 -15.64 -5.20
C GLY A 177 6.87 -15.19 -4.42
N MET A 178 6.86 -15.42 -3.10
CA MET A 178 5.78 -14.96 -2.21
C MET A 178 5.84 -13.44 -1.98
N SER A 179 7.03 -12.86 -1.88
CA SER A 179 7.26 -11.41 -1.84
C SER A 179 6.74 -10.73 -3.10
N THR A 180 7.10 -11.24 -4.28
CA THR A 180 6.66 -10.71 -5.58
C THR A 180 5.14 -10.82 -5.73
N ALA A 181 4.56 -11.95 -5.33
CA ALA A 181 3.11 -12.14 -5.34
C ALA A 181 2.37 -11.18 -4.39
N SER A 182 2.93 -10.92 -3.20
CA SER A 182 2.36 -9.98 -2.22
C SER A 182 2.42 -8.54 -2.73
N LEU A 183 3.53 -8.17 -3.36
CA LEU A 183 3.69 -6.85 -3.98
C LEU A 183 2.76 -6.66 -5.18
N TYR A 184 2.62 -7.68 -6.03
CA TYR A 184 1.67 -7.67 -7.14
C TYR A 184 0.22 -7.53 -6.66
N ALA A 185 -0.16 -8.29 -5.62
CA ALA A 185 -1.49 -8.20 -5.03
C ALA A 185 -1.77 -6.80 -4.44
N ALA A 186 -0.80 -6.21 -3.73
CA ALA A 186 -0.91 -4.86 -3.20
C ALA A 186 -1.06 -3.82 -4.33
N ALA A 187 -0.25 -3.90 -5.39
CA ALA A 187 -0.36 -2.97 -6.51
C ALA A 187 -1.75 -3.00 -7.18
N ARG A 188 -2.36 -4.19 -7.27
CA ARG A 188 -3.75 -4.35 -7.76
C ARG A 188 -4.77 -3.74 -6.81
N GLN A 189 -4.62 -3.92 -5.50
CA GLN A 189 -5.54 -3.35 -4.49
C GLN A 189 -5.52 -1.82 -4.45
N HIS A 190 -4.39 -1.20 -4.78
CA HIS A 190 -4.25 0.26 -4.83
C HIS A 190 -4.65 0.88 -6.17
N GLY A 191 -5.15 0.08 -7.13
CA GLY A 191 -5.54 0.60 -8.44
C GLY A 191 -4.37 1.09 -9.29
N THR A 192 -3.15 0.64 -9.00
CA THR A 192 -1.94 0.93 -9.80
C THR A 192 -1.41 -0.35 -10.44
N PRO A 193 -2.17 -0.99 -11.34
CA PRO A 193 -1.78 -2.28 -11.86
C PRO A 193 -0.62 -2.16 -12.85
N ARG A 194 0.34 -3.07 -12.73
CA ARG A 194 1.37 -3.30 -13.75
C ARG A 194 1.21 -4.69 -14.35
N PRO A 195 1.62 -4.91 -15.61
CA PRO A 195 1.78 -6.25 -16.16
C PRO A 195 2.59 -7.13 -15.21
N LEU A 196 2.16 -8.39 -15.06
CA LEU A 196 2.86 -9.33 -14.19
C LEU A 196 4.31 -9.59 -14.63
N THR A 197 4.60 -9.37 -15.91
CA THR A 197 5.95 -9.46 -16.49
C THR A 197 6.90 -8.47 -15.83
N GLU A 198 6.49 -7.20 -15.63
CA GLU A 198 7.32 -6.20 -14.97
C GLU A 198 7.79 -6.67 -13.57
N PHE A 199 6.87 -7.28 -12.80
CA PHE A 199 7.20 -7.87 -11.50
C PHE A 199 8.15 -9.07 -11.61
N SER A 200 7.98 -9.91 -12.64
CA SER A 200 8.88 -11.04 -12.86
C SER A 200 10.25 -10.64 -13.36
N ASP A 201 10.39 -9.49 -14.02
CA ASP A 201 11.68 -9.01 -14.55
C ASP A 201 12.57 -8.44 -13.45
N VAL A 202 11.98 -7.78 -12.44
CA VAL A 202 12.71 -7.30 -11.25
C VAL A 202 12.90 -8.38 -10.17
N SER A 203 12.21 -9.51 -10.32
CA SER A 203 12.25 -10.67 -9.44
C SER A 203 13.18 -11.74 -10.02
N ARG A 204 13.94 -12.45 -9.20
CA ARG A 204 14.81 -13.57 -9.65
C ARG A 204 14.03 -14.87 -9.86
N VAL A 205 12.72 -14.76 -10.10
CA VAL A 205 11.78 -15.88 -10.11
C VAL A 205 10.96 -15.84 -11.40
N LYS A 206 10.90 -16.98 -12.09
CA LYS A 206 10.14 -17.13 -13.34
C LYS A 206 8.66 -16.74 -13.14
N LYS A 207 8.09 -16.04 -14.14
CA LYS A 207 6.67 -15.61 -14.19
C LYS A 207 5.66 -16.67 -13.73
N ILE A 208 5.81 -17.92 -14.17
CA ILE A 208 4.90 -19.02 -13.81
C ILE A 208 4.85 -19.31 -12.30
N ARG A 209 5.98 -19.15 -11.60
CA ARG A 209 6.05 -19.35 -10.15
C ARG A 209 5.37 -18.18 -9.42
N VAL A 210 5.56 -16.96 -9.90
CA VAL A 210 4.87 -15.76 -9.37
C VAL A 210 3.36 -15.88 -9.56
N GLN A 211 2.89 -16.32 -10.74
CA GLN A 211 1.47 -16.57 -11.00
C GLN A 211 0.86 -17.59 -10.04
N ARG A 212 1.55 -18.72 -9.81
CA ARG A 212 1.11 -19.75 -8.87
C ARG A 212 1.07 -19.22 -7.43
N ALA A 213 2.12 -18.51 -7.01
CA ALA A 213 2.21 -17.90 -5.69
C ALA A 213 1.08 -16.87 -5.49
N TYR A 214 0.81 -16.03 -6.48
CA TYR A 214 -0.25 -15.05 -6.44
C TYR A 214 -1.65 -15.68 -6.33
N ARG A 215 -1.97 -16.67 -7.19
CA ARG A 215 -3.27 -17.37 -7.09
C ARG A 215 -3.46 -18.04 -5.74
N TYR A 216 -2.40 -18.67 -5.24
CA TYR A 216 -2.42 -19.30 -3.93
C TYR A 216 -2.63 -18.27 -2.82
N LEU A 217 -1.81 -17.23 -2.76
CA LEU A 217 -1.91 -16.14 -1.79
C LEU A 217 -3.31 -15.51 -1.79
N SER A 218 -3.84 -15.19 -2.97
CA SER A 218 -5.17 -14.60 -3.13
C SER A 218 -6.26 -15.49 -2.55
N ARG A 219 -6.20 -16.80 -2.78
CA ARG A 219 -7.19 -17.75 -2.28
C ARG A 219 -7.09 -17.92 -0.76
N GLU A 220 -5.90 -18.16 -0.22
CA GLU A 220 -5.74 -18.45 1.21
C GLU A 220 -5.90 -17.21 2.11
N LEU A 221 -5.61 -16.01 1.59
CA LEU A 221 -5.84 -14.75 2.30
C LEU A 221 -7.27 -14.22 2.10
N GLY A 222 -8.07 -14.83 1.21
CA GLY A 222 -9.42 -14.36 0.88
C GLY A 222 -9.38 -12.95 0.27
N LEU A 223 -8.42 -12.68 -0.62
CA LEU A 223 -8.33 -11.38 -1.25
C LEU A 223 -9.44 -11.28 -2.30
N GLU A 224 -10.38 -10.35 -2.08
CA GLU A 224 -11.37 -9.94 -3.06
C GLU A 224 -10.67 -9.09 -4.12
N ILE A 225 -10.14 -9.73 -5.15
CA ILE A 225 -9.44 -9.03 -6.22
C ILE A 225 -10.32 -8.99 -7.45
N GLU A 226 -10.85 -7.81 -7.71
CA GLU A 226 -11.67 -7.55 -8.89
C GLU A 226 -10.87 -7.75 -10.20
N PRO A 227 -11.57 -8.16 -11.29
CA PRO A 227 -11.02 -8.10 -12.63
C PRO A 227 -10.40 -6.72 -12.90
N GLN A 228 -9.24 -6.69 -13.56
CA GLN A 228 -8.58 -5.42 -13.84
C GLN A 228 -9.31 -4.68 -14.94
N ASN A 229 -9.63 -3.41 -14.70
CA ASN A 229 -10.15 -2.55 -15.74
C ASN A 229 -9.01 -2.18 -16.70
N PRO A 230 -9.13 -2.42 -18.02
CA PRO A 230 -8.13 -2.02 -19.02
C PRO A 230 -7.73 -0.54 -18.93
N THR A 231 -8.65 0.35 -18.56
CA THR A 231 -8.39 1.80 -18.48
C THR A 231 -7.32 2.17 -17.46
N GLN A 232 -7.10 1.33 -16.42
CA GLN A 232 -6.09 1.57 -15.39
C GLN A 232 -4.65 1.49 -15.92
N TYR A 233 -4.43 0.86 -17.08
CA TYR A 233 -3.11 0.77 -17.70
C TYR A 233 -2.79 1.97 -18.60
N LEU A 234 -3.80 2.74 -19.02
CA LEU A 234 -3.61 3.83 -19.98
C LEU A 234 -2.63 4.90 -19.50
N PRO A 235 -2.72 5.45 -18.27
CA PRO A 235 -1.83 6.53 -17.86
C PRO A 235 -0.35 6.11 -17.86
N GLN A 236 -0.08 4.84 -17.50
CA GLN A 236 1.28 4.30 -17.55
C GLN A 236 1.78 4.17 -18.98
N PHE A 237 1.00 3.51 -19.85
CA PHE A 237 1.41 3.24 -21.21
C PHE A 237 1.55 4.54 -22.00
N ALA A 238 0.61 5.47 -21.82
CA ALA A 238 0.66 6.79 -22.41
C ALA A 238 1.93 7.54 -22.01
N SER A 239 2.23 7.61 -20.71
CA SER A 239 3.45 8.26 -20.21
C SER A 239 4.75 7.57 -20.68
N SER A 240 4.74 6.25 -20.85
CA SER A 240 5.92 5.50 -21.28
C SER A 240 6.17 5.58 -22.79
N LEU A 241 5.12 5.83 -23.58
CA LEU A 241 5.15 5.98 -25.04
C LEU A 241 5.17 7.45 -25.48
N ASP A 242 5.13 8.39 -24.54
CA ASP A 242 5.11 9.83 -24.77
C ASP A 242 3.99 10.28 -25.74
N VAL A 243 2.79 9.70 -25.55
CA VAL A 243 1.61 10.04 -26.36
C VAL A 243 0.89 11.27 -25.82
N SER A 244 0.16 11.96 -26.69
CA SER A 244 -0.61 13.13 -26.29
C SER A 244 -1.79 12.80 -25.35
N ASP A 245 -2.20 13.79 -24.55
CA ASP A 245 -3.43 13.73 -23.74
C ASP A 245 -4.68 13.48 -24.62
N GLU A 246 -4.64 13.89 -25.88
CA GLU A 246 -5.71 13.65 -26.85
C GLU A 246 -5.79 12.16 -27.21
N ALA A 247 -4.65 11.53 -27.52
CA ALA A 247 -4.59 10.09 -27.76
C ALA A 247 -4.97 9.28 -26.52
N GLU A 248 -4.53 9.68 -25.31
CA GLU A 248 -4.94 9.01 -24.08
C GLU A 248 -6.46 9.08 -23.87
N ARG A 249 -7.05 10.26 -24.05
CA ARG A 249 -8.51 10.44 -23.93
C ARG A 249 -9.26 9.59 -24.94
N ARG A 250 -8.81 9.60 -26.20
CA ARG A 250 -9.41 8.81 -27.27
C ARG A 250 -9.29 7.30 -27.01
N SER A 251 -8.19 6.86 -26.42
CA SER A 251 -7.99 5.47 -25.99
C SER A 251 -8.97 5.06 -24.91
N ARG A 252 -9.25 5.96 -23.96
CA ARG A 252 -10.24 5.74 -22.91
C ARG A 252 -11.64 5.58 -23.48
N GLU A 253 -12.04 6.46 -24.40
CA GLU A 253 -13.33 6.36 -25.11
C GLU A 253 -13.47 5.00 -25.83
N LEU A 254 -12.45 4.56 -26.55
CA LEU A 254 -12.44 3.26 -27.23
C LEU A 254 -12.63 2.09 -26.26
N LEU A 255 -11.96 2.14 -25.10
CA LEU A 255 -12.10 1.09 -24.07
C LEU A 255 -13.46 1.11 -23.40
N GLU A 256 -14.03 2.28 -23.13
CA GLU A 256 -15.36 2.41 -22.54
C GLU A 256 -16.42 1.81 -23.45
N VAL A 257 -16.45 2.21 -24.73
CA VAL A 257 -17.36 1.65 -25.73
C VAL A 257 -17.19 0.12 -25.86
N ALA A 258 -15.94 -0.37 -25.86
CA ALA A 258 -15.68 -1.80 -25.90
C ALA A 258 -16.10 -2.54 -24.61
N THR A 259 -16.05 -1.87 -23.47
CA THR A 259 -16.45 -2.43 -22.18
C THR A 259 -17.96 -2.57 -22.12
N ASP A 260 -18.69 -1.53 -22.51
CA ASP A 260 -20.16 -1.50 -22.56
C ASP A 260 -20.74 -2.54 -23.52
N ASN A 261 -20.02 -2.81 -24.61
CA ASN A 261 -20.39 -3.85 -25.59
C ASN A 261 -19.91 -5.27 -25.22
N GLY A 262 -19.32 -5.47 -24.03
CA GLY A 262 -18.91 -6.80 -23.55
C GLY A 262 -17.68 -7.39 -24.26
N VAL A 263 -17.00 -6.62 -25.12
CA VAL A 263 -15.87 -7.06 -25.94
C VAL A 263 -14.65 -7.37 -25.08
N HIS A 264 -14.56 -6.79 -23.88
CA HIS A 264 -13.46 -6.96 -22.93
C HIS A 264 -13.43 -8.35 -22.25
N SER A 265 -14.54 -9.09 -22.25
CA SER A 265 -14.67 -10.34 -21.49
C SER A 265 -13.71 -11.43 -21.96
N GLY A 266 -13.03 -12.09 -21.02
CA GLY A 266 -12.09 -13.18 -21.29
C GLY A 266 -10.76 -12.76 -21.95
N LYS A 267 -10.54 -11.46 -22.18
CA LYS A 267 -9.33 -10.92 -22.82
C LYS A 267 -8.38 -10.35 -21.78
N ASN A 268 -7.09 -10.27 -22.14
CA ASN A 268 -6.07 -9.68 -21.28
C ASN A 268 -6.25 -8.15 -21.21
N PRO A 269 -6.50 -7.55 -20.03
CA PRO A 269 -6.72 -6.11 -19.89
C PRO A 269 -5.56 -5.24 -20.37
N ALA A 270 -4.31 -5.66 -20.11
CA ALA A 270 -3.13 -4.93 -20.60
C ALA A 270 -3.07 -4.92 -22.15
N GLY A 271 -3.47 -6.03 -22.78
CA GLY A 271 -3.52 -6.12 -24.25
C GLY A 271 -4.62 -5.26 -24.87
N LEU A 272 -5.78 -5.14 -24.20
CA LEU A 272 -6.85 -4.22 -24.63
C LEU A 272 -6.40 -2.76 -24.52
N ALA A 273 -5.78 -2.38 -23.39
CA ALA A 273 -5.28 -1.03 -23.18
C ALA A 273 -4.21 -0.64 -24.22
N ALA A 274 -3.28 -1.56 -24.48
CA ALA A 274 -2.25 -1.40 -25.51
C ALA A 274 -2.87 -1.22 -26.91
N ALA A 275 -3.84 -2.05 -27.27
CA ALA A 275 -4.53 -1.96 -28.55
C ALA A 275 -5.37 -0.68 -28.71
N ALA A 276 -6.01 -0.22 -27.64
CA ALA A 276 -6.75 1.05 -27.64
C ALA A 276 -5.81 2.25 -27.83
N LEU A 277 -4.64 2.24 -27.18
CA LEU A 277 -3.61 3.27 -27.36
C LEU A 277 -3.05 3.27 -28.79
N TYR A 278 -2.77 2.08 -29.34
CA TYR A 278 -2.37 1.92 -30.72
C TYR A 278 -3.43 2.45 -31.69
N ALA A 279 -4.71 2.13 -31.47
CA ALA A 279 -5.82 2.65 -32.27
C ALA A 279 -5.93 4.19 -32.20
N ALA A 280 -5.92 4.74 -30.98
CA ALA A 280 -6.05 6.17 -30.76
C ALA A 280 -4.94 6.98 -31.42
N THR A 281 -3.69 6.52 -31.33
CA THR A 281 -2.54 7.19 -31.97
C THR A 281 -2.63 7.19 -33.50
N HIS A 282 -3.34 6.25 -34.11
CA HIS A 282 -3.64 6.31 -35.56
C HIS A 282 -4.74 7.33 -35.86
N LEU A 283 -5.72 7.47 -34.97
CA LEU A 283 -6.80 8.46 -35.11
C LEU A 283 -6.33 9.90 -34.85
N THR A 284 -5.34 10.10 -33.98
CA THR A 284 -4.73 11.42 -33.67
C THR A 284 -3.50 11.74 -34.52
N ASN A 285 -3.16 10.88 -35.49
CA ASN A 285 -2.03 11.04 -36.41
C ASN A 285 -0.63 11.06 -35.76
N GLU A 286 -0.47 10.40 -34.60
CA GLU A 286 0.83 10.15 -33.93
C GLU A 286 1.53 8.86 -34.44
N GLN A 287 0.75 7.87 -34.92
CA GLN A 287 1.21 6.66 -35.62
C GLN A 287 2.30 5.84 -34.91
N LEU A 288 2.06 5.40 -33.67
CA LEU A 288 2.94 4.45 -32.99
C LEU A 288 3.01 3.10 -33.73
N THR A 289 4.15 2.41 -33.66
CA THR A 289 4.28 1.05 -34.22
C THR A 289 3.73 0.01 -33.25
N GLN A 290 3.30 -1.14 -33.78
CA GLN A 290 2.87 -2.26 -32.94
C GLN A 290 4.02 -2.80 -32.08
N GLU A 291 5.25 -2.68 -32.57
CA GLU A 291 6.46 -3.10 -31.86
C GLU A 291 6.66 -2.28 -30.58
N THR A 292 6.66 -0.96 -30.65
CA THR A 292 6.85 -0.10 -29.47
C THR A 292 5.76 -0.32 -28.42
N VAL A 293 4.51 -0.43 -28.86
CA VAL A 293 3.39 -0.71 -27.95
C VAL A 293 3.50 -2.11 -27.34
N SER A 294 3.96 -3.11 -28.10
CA SER A 294 4.13 -4.49 -27.62
C SER A 294 5.19 -4.62 -26.54
N GLU A 295 6.29 -3.87 -26.65
CA GLU A 295 7.39 -3.86 -25.70
C GLU A 295 6.95 -3.31 -24.34
N ILE A 296 6.28 -2.14 -24.34
CA ILE A 296 5.81 -1.49 -23.11
C ILE A 296 4.71 -2.30 -22.41
N ALA A 297 3.75 -2.83 -23.17
CA ALA A 297 2.65 -3.59 -22.59
C ALA A 297 2.99 -5.05 -22.27
N HIS A 298 4.18 -5.53 -22.68
CA HIS A 298 4.62 -6.91 -22.57
C HIS A 298 3.59 -7.93 -23.12
N VAL A 299 3.02 -7.62 -24.28
CA VAL A 299 2.06 -8.47 -25.02
C VAL A 299 2.57 -8.72 -26.43
N SER A 300 2.12 -9.78 -27.09
CA SER A 300 2.55 -10.03 -28.48
C SER A 300 1.92 -9.02 -29.45
N GLN A 301 2.66 -8.67 -30.51
CA GLN A 301 2.15 -7.81 -31.60
C GLN A 301 0.84 -8.35 -32.19
N VAL A 302 0.75 -9.67 -32.39
CA VAL A 302 -0.49 -10.33 -32.86
C VAL A 302 -1.67 -10.10 -31.91
N THR A 303 -1.41 -10.03 -30.60
CA THR A 303 -2.47 -9.69 -29.63
C THR A 303 -2.94 -8.25 -29.85
N ILE A 304 -2.02 -7.30 -30.03
CA ILE A 304 -2.36 -5.90 -30.31
C ILE A 304 -3.16 -5.81 -31.61
N GLN A 305 -2.69 -6.44 -32.68
CA GLN A 305 -3.33 -6.43 -34.00
C GLN A 305 -4.79 -6.94 -33.94
N ASN A 306 -5.01 -8.11 -33.34
CA ASN A 306 -6.36 -8.69 -33.23
C ASN A 306 -7.29 -7.82 -32.39
N ARG A 307 -6.79 -7.25 -31.28
CA ARG A 307 -7.59 -6.41 -30.38
C ARG A 307 -7.88 -5.04 -30.99
N TYR A 308 -6.93 -4.48 -31.71
CA TYR A 308 -7.08 -3.22 -32.45
C TYR A 308 -8.24 -3.28 -33.44
N GLN A 309 -8.31 -4.35 -34.25
CA GLN A 309 -9.39 -4.55 -35.22
C GLN A 309 -10.76 -4.66 -34.53
N GLU A 310 -10.86 -5.48 -33.48
CA GLU A 310 -12.10 -5.61 -32.71
C GLU A 310 -12.55 -4.30 -32.06
N LEU A 311 -11.62 -3.50 -31.53
CA LEU A 311 -11.94 -2.21 -30.92
C LEU A 311 -12.49 -1.22 -31.95
N LEU A 312 -11.87 -1.13 -33.13
CA LEU A 312 -12.34 -0.25 -34.20
C LEU A 312 -13.69 -0.70 -34.76
N GLU A 313 -13.90 -1.99 -35.00
CA GLU A 313 -15.18 -2.51 -35.50
C GLU A 313 -16.36 -2.17 -34.57
N VAL A 314 -16.12 -2.17 -33.26
CA VAL A 314 -17.14 -1.85 -32.26
C VAL A 314 -17.35 -0.35 -32.20
N TYR A 315 -16.26 0.42 -32.28
CA TYR A 315 -16.30 1.87 -32.29
C TYR A 315 -17.04 2.43 -33.51
N GLU A 316 -16.77 1.91 -34.71
CA GLU A 316 -17.45 2.32 -35.95
C GLU A 316 -18.95 2.05 -35.95
N LYS A 317 -19.41 1.04 -35.19
CA LYS A 317 -20.85 0.75 -35.05
C LYS A 317 -21.58 1.71 -34.10
N HIS A 318 -20.83 2.50 -33.32
CA HIS A 318 -21.34 3.34 -32.23
C HIS A 318 -20.96 4.82 -32.32
N ALA A 319 -20.06 5.18 -33.24
CA ALA A 319 -19.69 6.56 -33.59
C ALA A 319 -20.65 7.12 -34.65
#